data_AF-R7ST04-F1
#
_entry.id   AF-R7ST04-F1
#
_cell.length_a   1.000
_cell.length_b   1.000
_cell.length_c   1.000
_cell.angle_alpha   90.00
_cell.angle_beta   90.00
_cell.angle_gamma   90.00
#
_symmetry.space_group_name_H-M   'P 1'
#
loop_
_entity.id
_entity.type
_entity.pdbx_description
1 polymer ?
#
loop_
_entity_poly.entity_id
_entity_poly.type
_entity_poly.pdbx_seq_one_letter_code
_entity_poly.pdbx_strand_id
1 'polypeptide(L)'
;MAPTTQKALVLPAEKAPFQLVADWPVLKPGPSDVLIKLVSAALNPVDAYIKALGGGPLVSKYPLVLGLDGAGIVEEVGSEVTNVAKGDRVLVSGEFGDNRATFKEYLTYPASEIAKVPANISFDQAATIPLAFATAVTPIWASEDGAKSVRFTPPWEAGGTTKYAGKAALVLGGSTSVGQFVIQCARMQGFAPIIATSSPRNAAFLKSLGATDVLDRSLPPSDIKSALSSLAGGKPIEYVYDAWGRDGESARVGYSVLARGGAFATV
;
A
#
# COMPACT_ATOMS: atom_id res chain seq x y z
N MET A 1 5.28 30.09 11.99
CA MET A 1 4.89 29.26 13.14
C MET A 1 3.60 28.57 12.77
N ALA A 2 3.48 27.29 13.06
CA ALA A 2 2.26 26.54 12.81
C ALA A 2 1.09 27.09 13.68
N PRO A 3 -0.16 26.99 13.19
CA PRO A 3 -1.32 27.37 13.99
C PRO A 3 -1.49 26.44 15.20
N THR A 4 -2.25 26.87 16.20
CA THR A 4 -2.58 26.05 17.38
C THR A 4 -3.76 25.11 17.12
N THR A 5 -4.59 25.43 16.14
CA THR A 5 -5.73 24.62 15.68
C THR A 5 -5.74 24.47 14.16
N GLN A 6 -6.50 23.50 13.67
CA GLN A 6 -6.57 23.10 12.26
C GLN A 6 -7.94 22.50 11.92
N LYS A 7 -8.22 22.39 10.62
CA LYS A 7 -9.34 21.59 10.14
C LYS A 7 -9.02 20.11 10.21
N ALA A 8 -10.01 19.31 10.59
CA ALA A 8 -9.94 17.85 10.58
C ALA A 8 -11.29 17.24 10.18
N LEU A 9 -11.24 16.13 9.45
CA LEU A 9 -12.42 15.31 9.16
C LEU A 9 -12.57 14.25 10.25
N VAL A 10 -13.47 14.52 11.18
CA VAL A 10 -13.65 13.76 12.42
C VAL A 10 -14.78 12.75 12.25
N LEU A 11 -14.57 11.54 12.76
CA LEU A 11 -15.62 10.55 12.99
C LEU A 11 -16.04 10.67 14.47
N PRO A 12 -17.22 11.26 14.77
CA PRO A 12 -17.57 11.65 16.14
C PRO A 12 -18.03 10.47 17.02
N ALA A 13 -18.54 9.41 16.40
CA ALA A 13 -18.97 8.18 17.05
C ALA A 13 -18.94 7.02 16.04
N GLU A 14 -19.06 5.79 16.53
CA GLU A 14 -19.13 4.61 15.67
C GLU A 14 -20.25 4.77 14.63
N LYS A 15 -19.89 4.56 13.35
CA LYS A 15 -20.79 4.62 12.18
C LYS A 15 -21.47 5.98 11.93
N ALA A 16 -21.21 7.00 12.75
CA ALA A 16 -21.71 8.36 12.53
C ALA A 16 -21.18 8.95 11.20
N PRO A 17 -21.87 9.93 10.59
CA PRO A 17 -21.31 10.67 9.46
C PRO A 17 -20.04 11.42 9.87
N PHE A 18 -19.11 11.61 8.92
CA PHE A 18 -17.96 12.47 9.16
C PHE A 18 -18.40 13.91 9.39
N GLN A 19 -17.68 14.62 10.26
CA GLN A 19 -17.88 16.03 10.56
C GLN A 19 -16.58 16.78 10.29
N LEU A 20 -16.67 17.88 9.55
CA LEU A 20 -15.55 18.80 9.41
C LEU A 20 -15.53 19.71 10.65
N VAL A 21 -14.48 19.55 11.46
CA VAL A 21 -14.21 20.39 12.63
C VAL A 21 -13.15 21.42 12.24
N ALA A 22 -13.28 22.67 12.70
CA ALA A 22 -12.40 23.78 12.31
C ALA A 22 -11.30 24.10 13.33
N ASP A 23 -11.44 23.60 14.56
CA ASP A 23 -10.63 23.93 15.73
C ASP A 23 -9.96 22.69 16.35
N TRP A 24 -9.67 21.67 15.54
CA TRP A 24 -8.94 20.49 16.00
C TRP A 24 -7.51 20.87 16.39
N PRO A 25 -6.93 20.33 17.48
CA PRO A 25 -5.61 20.75 17.94
C PRO A 25 -4.50 20.38 16.95
N VAL A 26 -3.52 21.27 16.81
CA VAL A 26 -2.22 20.98 16.19
C VAL A 26 -1.25 20.60 17.30
N LEU A 27 -0.78 19.35 17.28
CA LEU A 27 0.21 18.88 18.23
C LEU A 27 1.58 19.47 17.89
N LYS A 28 2.35 19.86 18.91
CA LYS A 28 3.73 20.30 18.72
C LYS A 28 4.64 19.08 18.55
N PRO A 29 5.65 19.14 17.65
CA PRO A 29 6.61 18.07 17.53
C PRO A 29 7.47 17.99 18.80
N GLY A 30 7.72 16.76 19.28
CA GLY A 30 8.75 16.51 20.28
C GLY A 30 10.16 16.66 19.71
N PRO A 31 11.22 16.44 20.51
CA PRO A 31 12.60 16.60 20.08
C PRO A 31 12.99 15.77 18.84
N SER A 32 12.43 14.56 18.69
CA SER A 32 12.69 13.62 17.58
C SER A 32 11.64 13.67 16.46
N ASP A 33 10.64 14.53 16.58
CA ASP A 33 9.50 14.55 15.66
C ASP A 33 9.59 15.73 14.69
N VAL A 34 8.80 15.64 13.63
CA VAL A 34 8.51 16.76 12.74
C VAL A 34 7.03 17.08 12.77
N LEU A 35 6.69 18.34 12.53
CA LEU A 35 5.35 18.75 12.17
C LEU A 35 5.28 18.87 10.66
N ILE A 36 4.34 18.16 10.05
CA ILE A 36 4.13 18.13 8.61
C ILE A 36 2.83 18.86 8.29
N LYS A 37 2.88 19.82 7.39
CA LYS A 37 1.70 20.39 6.74
C LYS A 37 1.29 19.46 5.59
N LEU A 38 0.21 18.73 5.79
CA LEU A 38 -0.32 17.81 4.79
C LEU A 38 -0.90 18.61 3.61
N VAL A 39 -0.57 18.15 2.39
CA VAL A 39 -1.07 18.72 1.14
C VAL A 39 -2.07 17.76 0.50
N SER A 40 -1.76 16.46 0.53
CA SER A 40 -2.59 15.41 -0.04
C SER A 40 -2.70 14.24 0.95
N ALA A 41 -3.86 13.59 0.95
CA ALA A 41 -4.10 12.33 1.66
C ALA A 41 -4.80 11.35 0.72
N ALA A 42 -4.47 10.06 0.82
CA ALA A 42 -5.13 9.03 0.03
C ALA A 42 -6.27 8.37 0.82
N LEU A 43 -7.28 7.91 0.09
CA LEU A 43 -8.39 7.13 0.63
C LEU A 43 -8.09 5.64 0.48
N ASN A 44 -8.28 4.90 1.57
CA ASN A 44 -8.09 3.46 1.61
C ASN A 44 -9.41 2.72 1.87
N PRO A 45 -9.56 1.45 1.43
CA PRO A 45 -10.75 0.66 1.74
C PRO A 45 -11.06 0.57 3.24
N VAL A 46 -10.01 0.55 4.08
CA VAL A 46 -10.15 0.50 5.54
C VAL A 46 -10.84 1.75 6.12
N ASP A 47 -10.64 2.94 5.53
CA ASP A 47 -11.34 4.15 5.97
C ASP A 47 -12.86 3.99 5.79
N ALA A 48 -13.27 3.45 4.63
CA ALA A 48 -14.66 3.16 4.33
C ALA A 48 -15.22 2.03 5.21
N TYR A 49 -14.44 0.98 5.49
CA TYR A 49 -14.85 -0.11 6.36
C TYR A 49 -15.05 0.34 7.80
N ILE A 50 -14.12 1.11 8.37
CA ILE A 50 -14.28 1.70 9.70
C ILE A 50 -15.55 2.56 9.76
N LYS A 51 -15.77 3.39 8.74
CA LYS A 51 -16.95 4.26 8.64
C LYS A 51 -18.27 3.48 8.54
N ALA A 52 -18.29 2.34 7.85
CA ALA A 52 -19.51 1.58 7.55
C ALA A 52 -19.81 0.48 8.58
N LEU A 53 -18.78 -0.23 9.03
CA LEU A 53 -18.89 -1.43 9.87
C LEU A 53 -18.51 -1.17 11.33
N GLY A 54 -17.92 0.00 11.62
CA GLY A 54 -17.23 0.27 12.88
C GLY A 54 -15.78 -0.18 12.80
N GLY A 55 -14.92 0.38 13.66
CA GLY A 55 -13.49 0.08 13.63
C GLY A 55 -13.08 -1.22 14.35
N GLY A 56 -13.99 -1.86 15.10
CA GLY A 56 -13.68 -3.05 15.88
C GLY A 56 -12.41 -2.84 16.74
N PRO A 57 -11.44 -3.77 16.73
CA PRO A 57 -10.23 -3.64 17.52
C PRO A 57 -9.27 -2.55 17.01
N LEU A 58 -9.46 -2.01 15.80
CA LEU A 58 -8.62 -0.96 15.22
C LEU A 58 -8.97 0.44 15.77
N VAL A 59 -10.15 0.61 16.37
CA VAL A 59 -10.61 1.90 16.92
C VAL A 59 -10.94 1.73 18.39
N SER A 60 -10.11 2.33 19.24
CA SER A 60 -10.24 2.24 20.70
C SER A 60 -11.07 3.37 21.31
N LYS A 61 -11.23 4.50 20.63
CA LYS A 61 -11.96 5.68 21.13
C LYS A 61 -12.57 6.53 20.01
N TYR A 62 -13.62 7.27 20.36
CA TYR A 62 -14.21 8.35 19.58
C TYR A 62 -14.27 9.63 20.45
N PRO A 63 -14.31 10.84 19.86
CA PRO A 63 -14.12 11.12 18.43
C PRO A 63 -12.70 10.73 17.97
N LEU A 64 -12.54 10.43 16.68
CA LEU A 64 -11.21 10.26 16.08
C LEU A 64 -11.13 10.84 14.68
N VAL A 65 -9.90 11.07 14.22
CA VAL A 65 -9.58 11.36 12.81
C VAL A 65 -9.10 10.07 12.13
N LEU A 66 -9.48 9.86 10.85
CA LEU A 66 -9.03 8.73 10.02
C LEU A 66 -7.98 9.16 8.99
N GLY A 67 -7.59 8.23 8.11
CA GLY A 67 -6.58 8.44 7.09
C GLY A 67 -5.24 7.83 7.50
N LEU A 68 -4.68 7.03 6.61
CA LEU A 68 -3.42 6.29 6.80
C LEU A 68 -2.32 6.71 5.83
N ASP A 69 -2.62 7.64 4.93
CA ASP A 69 -1.71 8.02 3.86
C ASP A 69 -1.70 9.52 3.71
N GLY A 70 -0.51 10.11 3.71
CA GLY A 70 -0.34 11.55 3.60
C GLY A 70 0.97 11.93 2.92
N ALA A 71 0.95 13.04 2.20
CA ALA A 71 2.14 13.70 1.69
C ALA A 71 2.04 15.20 1.91
N GLY A 72 3.17 15.81 2.25
CA GLY A 72 3.19 17.21 2.68
C GLY A 72 4.58 17.79 2.80
N ILE A 73 4.64 18.92 3.50
CA ILE A 73 5.86 19.71 3.68
C ILE A 73 6.18 19.75 5.17
N VAL A 74 7.44 19.52 5.53
CA VAL A 74 7.93 19.71 6.89
C VAL A 74 7.80 21.19 7.28
N GLU A 75 7.00 21.49 8.29
CA GLU A 75 6.70 22.85 8.78
C GLU A 75 7.56 23.23 10.00
N GLU A 76 7.73 22.31 10.96
CA GLU A 76 8.57 22.47 12.15
C GLU A 76 9.37 21.17 12.37
N VAL A 77 10.58 21.29 12.93
CA VAL A 77 11.45 20.15 13.27
C VAL A 77 11.81 20.20 14.75
N GLY A 78 11.83 19.04 15.40
CA GLY A 78 12.35 18.89 16.75
C GLY A 78 13.87 19.11 16.81
N SER A 79 14.39 19.38 18.01
CA SER A 79 15.79 19.74 18.24
C SER A 79 16.81 18.62 17.94
N GLU A 80 16.37 17.37 17.90
CA GLU A 80 17.22 16.19 17.65
C GLU A 80 17.09 15.66 16.22
N VAL A 81 16.22 16.26 15.40
CA VAL A 81 16.00 15.85 14.01
C VAL A 81 17.17 16.28 13.13
N THR A 82 17.76 15.31 12.42
CA THR A 82 18.94 15.54 11.55
C THR A 82 18.76 15.08 10.11
N ASN A 83 17.75 14.26 9.82
CA ASN A 83 17.56 13.63 8.50
C ASN A 83 16.64 14.43 7.55
N VAL A 84 15.86 15.38 8.09
CA VAL A 84 15.00 16.29 7.31
C VAL A 84 15.05 17.71 7.87
N ALA A 85 14.64 18.68 7.05
CA ALA A 85 14.55 20.08 7.43
C ALA A 85 13.20 20.68 7.03
N LYS A 86 12.85 21.83 7.62
CA LYS A 86 11.69 22.63 7.20
C LYS A 86 11.75 22.89 5.69
N GLY A 87 10.63 22.68 5.00
CA GLY A 87 10.51 22.80 3.55
C GLY A 87 10.73 21.50 2.78
N ASP A 88 11.27 20.46 3.41
CA ASP A 88 11.37 19.14 2.77
C ASP A 88 9.98 18.59 2.45
N ARG A 89 9.87 17.98 1.27
CA ARG A 89 8.67 17.27 0.80
C ARG A 89 8.75 15.84 1.33
N VAL A 90 7.72 15.38 2.02
CA VAL A 90 7.72 14.06 2.68
C VAL A 90 6.40 13.33 2.48
N LEU A 91 6.45 12.00 2.55
CA LEU A 91 5.30 11.11 2.63
C LEU A 91 5.34 10.34 3.95
N VAL A 92 4.16 9.98 4.46
CA VAL A 92 3.99 9.32 5.76
C VAL A 92 2.88 8.28 5.72
N SER A 93 3.10 7.19 6.47
CA SER A 93 2.08 6.19 6.77
C SER A 93 1.42 6.53 8.10
N GLY A 94 0.20 7.05 8.06
CA GLY A 94 -0.58 7.35 9.26
C GLY A 94 -0.98 6.11 10.06
N GLU A 95 -1.64 6.35 11.19
CA GLU A 95 -2.25 5.32 12.03
C GLU A 95 -3.66 5.75 12.46
N PHE A 96 -4.47 4.79 12.91
CA PHE A 96 -5.77 5.09 13.49
C PHE A 96 -5.62 5.81 14.83
N GLY A 97 -6.28 6.95 14.95
CA GLY A 97 -6.26 7.78 16.16
C GLY A 97 -5.64 9.15 15.94
N ASP A 98 -5.90 10.04 16.89
CA ASP A 98 -5.74 11.49 16.71
C ASP A 98 -4.32 11.93 16.37
N ASN A 99 -3.30 11.20 16.86
CA ASN A 99 -1.92 11.63 16.72
C ASN A 99 -1.44 11.50 15.28
N ARG A 100 -1.67 10.36 14.64
CA ARG A 100 -1.06 9.98 13.34
C ARG A 100 -2.01 9.88 12.14
N ALA A 101 -3.28 10.22 12.31
CA ALA A 101 -4.24 10.23 11.20
C ALA A 101 -3.96 11.33 10.15
N THR A 102 -4.33 11.12 8.89
CA THR A 102 -3.99 12.04 7.79
C THR A 102 -5.14 12.90 7.26
N PHE A 103 -6.39 12.69 7.71
CA PHE A 103 -7.51 13.58 7.34
C PHE A 103 -7.58 14.85 8.20
N LYS A 104 -6.44 15.54 8.31
CA LYS A 104 -6.25 16.82 9.00
C LYS A 104 -5.14 17.61 8.30
N GLU A 105 -5.03 18.92 8.53
CA GLU A 105 -4.08 19.78 7.81
C GLU A 105 -2.62 19.65 8.27
N TYR A 106 -2.39 19.23 9.53
CA TYR A 106 -1.09 19.12 10.17
C TYR A 106 -0.98 17.83 11.00
N LEU A 107 0.17 17.17 10.86
CA LEU A 107 0.48 15.90 11.47
C LEU A 107 1.87 15.92 12.09
N THR A 108 1.96 15.60 13.39
CA THR A 108 3.23 15.31 14.05
C THR A 108 3.63 13.86 13.78
N TYR A 109 4.89 13.64 13.41
CA TYR A 109 5.36 12.31 13.03
C TYR A 109 6.84 12.09 13.39
N PRO A 110 7.25 10.87 13.80
CA PRO A 110 8.65 10.58 14.09
C PRO A 110 9.53 10.83 12.86
N ALA A 111 10.59 11.62 13.01
CA ALA A 111 11.45 11.94 11.88
C ALA A 111 12.16 10.70 11.30
N SER A 112 12.35 9.65 12.09
CA SER A 112 12.94 8.38 11.66
C SER A 112 12.06 7.55 10.72
N GLU A 113 10.75 7.82 10.66
CA GLU A 113 9.77 7.01 9.93
C GLU A 113 9.24 7.70 8.66
N ILE A 114 9.79 8.85 8.27
CA ILE A 114 9.36 9.59 7.07
C ILE A 114 10.28 9.34 5.88
N ALA A 115 9.72 9.38 4.68
CA ALA A 115 10.48 9.33 3.44
C ALA A 115 10.38 10.66 2.67
N LYS A 116 11.51 11.13 2.12
CA LYS A 116 11.52 12.31 1.24
C LYS A 116 10.86 11.98 -0.09
N VAL A 117 10.04 12.92 -0.58
CA VAL A 117 9.38 12.82 -1.88
C VAL A 117 10.31 13.39 -2.96
N PRO A 118 10.65 12.61 -4.00
CA PRO A 118 11.43 13.09 -5.13
C PRO A 118 10.76 14.27 -5.85
N ALA A 119 11.57 15.17 -6.42
CA ALA A 119 11.08 16.38 -7.08
C ALA A 119 10.08 16.10 -8.22
N ASN A 120 10.22 14.96 -8.89
CA ASN A 120 9.40 14.54 -10.04
C ASN A 120 8.09 13.84 -9.68
N ILE A 121 7.76 13.66 -8.39
CA ILE A 121 6.51 13.05 -7.93
C ILE A 121 5.66 14.14 -7.27
N SER A 122 4.38 14.28 -7.63
CA SER A 122 3.47 15.24 -6.98
C SER A 122 3.09 14.79 -5.56
N PHE A 123 2.50 15.67 -4.74
CA PHE A 123 1.98 15.24 -3.43
C PHE A 123 0.84 14.23 -3.57
N ASP A 124 -0.03 14.37 -4.57
CA ASP A 124 -1.11 13.41 -4.83
C ASP A 124 -0.54 12.03 -5.17
N GLN A 125 0.47 11.96 -6.03
CA GLN A 125 1.15 10.70 -6.35
C GLN A 125 1.90 10.12 -5.14
N ALA A 126 2.56 10.96 -4.34
CA ALA A 126 3.28 10.51 -3.17
C ALA A 126 2.35 9.96 -2.09
N ALA A 127 1.17 10.56 -1.91
CA ALA A 127 0.18 10.12 -0.94
C ALA A 127 -0.42 8.75 -1.29
N THR A 128 -0.34 8.26 -2.53
CA THR A 128 -0.88 6.92 -2.86
C THR A 128 0.07 5.76 -2.53
N ILE A 129 1.28 6.06 -2.07
CA ILE A 129 2.34 5.08 -1.87
C ILE A 129 2.26 4.36 -0.51
N PRO A 130 2.21 5.04 0.66
CA PRO A 130 2.64 4.45 1.93
C PRO A 130 1.93 3.13 2.29
N LEU A 131 0.60 3.14 2.50
CA LEU A 131 -0.14 1.96 2.93
C LEU A 131 -0.16 0.88 1.85
N ALA A 132 -0.49 1.24 0.61
CA ALA A 132 -0.63 0.27 -0.49
C ALA A 132 0.70 -0.40 -0.84
N PHE A 133 1.80 0.35 -0.83
CA PHE A 133 3.14 -0.21 -1.05
C PHE A 133 3.57 -1.09 0.12
N ALA A 134 3.41 -0.64 1.37
CA ALA A 134 3.70 -1.46 2.55
C ALA A 134 2.91 -2.77 2.54
N THR A 135 1.62 -2.70 2.17
CA THR A 135 0.74 -3.86 2.04
C THR A 135 1.21 -4.81 0.94
N ALA A 136 1.73 -4.29 -0.18
CA ALA A 136 2.27 -5.10 -1.26
C ALA A 136 3.58 -5.80 -0.86
N VAL A 137 4.50 -5.10 -0.21
CA VAL A 137 5.88 -5.60 -0.01
C VAL A 137 6.07 -6.43 1.25
N THR A 138 5.27 -6.20 2.31
CA THR A 138 5.41 -6.94 3.58
C THR A 138 5.25 -8.45 3.36
N PRO A 139 4.22 -8.95 2.65
CA PRO A 139 4.09 -10.39 2.37
C PRO A 139 5.15 -10.93 1.41
N ILE A 140 5.91 -10.07 0.72
CA ILE A 140 6.96 -10.46 -0.23
C ILE A 140 8.32 -10.55 0.48
N TRP A 141 8.70 -9.53 1.25
CA TRP A 141 10.08 -9.29 1.69
C TRP A 141 10.31 -9.26 3.20
N ALA A 142 9.27 -9.15 4.04
CA ALA A 142 9.46 -9.13 5.49
C ALA A 142 10.22 -10.38 5.96
N SER A 143 11.35 -10.21 6.63
CA SER A 143 12.30 -11.31 6.91
C SER A 143 12.55 -11.53 8.40
N GLU A 144 11.97 -10.68 9.25
CA GLU A 144 12.04 -10.80 10.70
C GLU A 144 11.41 -12.10 11.21
N ASP A 145 11.84 -12.52 12.41
CA ASP A 145 11.33 -13.72 13.04
C ASP A 145 9.82 -13.61 13.29
N GLY A 146 9.06 -14.60 12.82
CA GLY A 146 7.60 -14.60 12.88
C GLY A 146 6.89 -13.87 11.74
N ALA A 147 7.61 -13.21 10.83
CA ALA A 147 7.01 -12.57 9.65
C ALA A 147 6.27 -13.59 8.77
N LYS A 148 5.01 -13.29 8.43
CA LYS A 148 4.20 -14.07 7.48
C LYS A 148 4.43 -13.56 6.07
N SER A 149 5.56 -13.94 5.48
CA SER A 149 5.92 -13.55 4.12
C SER A 149 6.48 -14.75 3.34
N VAL A 150 6.60 -14.59 2.02
CA VAL A 150 7.28 -15.55 1.16
C VAL A 150 8.81 -15.41 1.18
N ARG A 151 9.33 -14.42 1.93
CA ARG A 151 10.77 -14.18 2.17
C ARG A 151 11.60 -14.17 0.90
N PHE A 152 11.09 -13.51 -0.14
CA PHE A 152 11.88 -13.31 -1.35
C PHE A 152 13.07 -12.41 -1.06
N THR A 153 14.17 -12.63 -1.78
CA THR A 153 15.36 -11.78 -1.71
C THR A 153 14.99 -10.41 -2.29
N PRO A 154 15.00 -9.33 -1.50
CA PRO A 154 14.61 -8.02 -1.97
C PRO A 154 15.52 -7.50 -3.10
N PRO A 155 15.01 -6.62 -3.98
CA PRO A 155 15.76 -6.14 -5.14
C PRO A 155 17.00 -5.29 -4.78
N TRP A 156 17.10 -4.80 -3.54
CA TRP A 156 18.29 -4.08 -3.04
C TRP A 156 19.37 -5.02 -2.47
N GLU A 157 19.12 -6.33 -2.38
CA GLU A 157 20.11 -7.31 -1.96
C GLU A 157 20.79 -8.00 -3.17
N ALA A 158 21.96 -8.59 -2.91
CA ALA A 158 22.74 -9.27 -3.94
C ALA A 158 21.93 -10.37 -4.66
N GLY A 159 21.79 -10.24 -5.98
CA GLY A 159 21.03 -11.17 -6.81
C GLY A 159 19.50 -11.04 -6.73
N GLY A 160 18.95 -10.15 -5.90
CA GLY A 160 17.50 -9.99 -5.73
C GLY A 160 16.76 -9.59 -7.02
N THR A 161 17.43 -8.92 -7.94
CA THR A 161 16.85 -8.51 -9.24
C THR A 161 16.87 -9.61 -10.32
N THR A 162 17.63 -10.69 -10.11
CA THR A 162 17.83 -11.75 -11.12
C THR A 162 17.48 -13.15 -10.61
N LYS A 163 17.35 -13.35 -9.30
CA LYS A 163 17.11 -14.66 -8.67
C LYS A 163 15.84 -15.36 -9.18
N TYR A 164 14.86 -14.58 -9.62
CA TYR A 164 13.58 -15.08 -10.11
C TYR A 164 13.43 -14.97 -11.64
N ALA A 165 14.54 -14.73 -12.35
CA ALA A 165 14.58 -14.64 -13.79
C ALA A 165 13.90 -15.84 -14.46
N GLY A 166 12.93 -15.55 -15.33
CA GLY A 166 12.24 -16.55 -16.14
C GLY A 166 11.22 -17.40 -15.38
N LYS A 167 10.99 -17.14 -14.09
CA LYS A 167 9.92 -17.78 -13.31
C LYS A 167 8.58 -17.10 -13.58
N ALA A 168 7.49 -17.87 -13.67
CA ALA A 168 6.17 -17.31 -13.91
C ALA A 168 5.51 -16.84 -12.60
N ALA A 169 4.92 -15.65 -12.64
CA ALA A 169 4.16 -15.05 -11.55
C ALA A 169 2.71 -14.78 -11.96
N LEU A 170 1.78 -14.95 -11.00
CA LEU A 170 0.38 -14.62 -11.13
C LEU A 170 -0.02 -13.57 -10.08
N VAL A 171 -0.54 -12.43 -10.52
CA VAL A 171 -1.07 -11.38 -9.66
C VAL A 171 -2.59 -11.32 -9.81
N LEU A 172 -3.32 -11.79 -8.80
CA LEU A 172 -4.77 -11.70 -8.78
C LEU A 172 -5.18 -10.31 -8.31
N GLY A 173 -6.06 -9.64 -9.06
CA GLY A 173 -6.44 -8.25 -8.76
C GLY A 173 -5.37 -7.23 -9.16
N GLY A 174 -4.71 -7.41 -10.31
CA GLY A 174 -3.58 -6.57 -10.72
C GLY A 174 -3.86 -5.06 -10.83
N SER A 175 -5.12 -4.65 -10.95
CA SER A 175 -5.50 -3.22 -10.97
C SER A 175 -5.83 -2.62 -9.62
N THR A 176 -5.80 -3.38 -8.52
CA THR A 176 -5.91 -2.80 -7.17
C THR A 176 -4.68 -1.95 -6.85
N SER A 177 -4.74 -1.06 -5.87
CA SER A 177 -3.59 -0.25 -5.45
C SER A 177 -2.40 -1.15 -5.07
N VAL A 178 -2.66 -2.25 -4.36
CA VAL A 178 -1.66 -3.27 -4.01
C VAL A 178 -1.17 -4.03 -5.25
N GLY A 179 -2.07 -4.55 -6.09
CA GLY A 179 -1.71 -5.35 -7.26
C GLY A 179 -0.80 -4.63 -8.25
N GLN A 180 -0.99 -3.32 -8.41
CA GLN A 180 -0.13 -2.46 -9.23
C GLN A 180 1.32 -2.42 -8.72
N PHE A 181 1.53 -2.34 -7.40
CA PHE A 181 2.86 -2.42 -6.81
C PHE A 181 3.45 -3.83 -6.91
N VAL A 182 2.64 -4.87 -6.71
CA VAL A 182 3.09 -6.26 -6.83
C VAL A 182 3.60 -6.58 -8.23
N ILE A 183 2.91 -6.12 -9.29
CA ILE A 183 3.37 -6.28 -10.68
C ILE A 183 4.76 -5.65 -10.87
N GLN A 184 4.95 -4.43 -10.37
CA GLN A 184 6.23 -3.73 -10.46
C GLN A 184 7.33 -4.45 -9.65
N CYS A 185 7.01 -4.93 -8.44
CA CYS A 185 7.93 -5.68 -7.60
C CYS A 185 8.33 -7.03 -8.23
N ALA A 186 7.39 -7.73 -8.87
CA ALA A 186 7.67 -8.96 -9.61
C ALA A 186 8.61 -8.70 -10.79
N ARG A 187 8.36 -7.63 -11.56
CA ARG A 187 9.23 -7.21 -12.66
C ARG A 187 10.63 -6.84 -12.17
N MET A 188 10.75 -6.07 -11.09
CA MET A 188 12.03 -5.69 -10.49
C MET A 188 12.86 -6.89 -10.02
N GLN A 189 12.20 -8.00 -9.67
CA GLN A 189 12.83 -9.24 -9.22
C GLN A 189 13.12 -10.24 -10.36
N GLY A 190 12.77 -9.89 -11.60
CA GLY A 190 13.06 -10.67 -12.80
C GLY A 190 11.99 -11.70 -13.19
N PHE A 191 10.85 -11.75 -12.51
CA PHE A 191 9.76 -12.67 -12.90
C PHE A 191 9.32 -12.40 -14.35
N ALA A 192 9.17 -13.47 -15.12
CA ALA A 192 8.68 -13.44 -16.50
C ALA A 192 8.24 -14.85 -16.96
N PRO A 193 6.97 -15.07 -17.32
CA PRO A 193 5.91 -14.07 -17.48
C PRO A 193 5.30 -13.58 -16.15
N ILE A 194 4.65 -12.41 -16.20
CA ILE A 194 3.87 -11.82 -15.09
C ILE A 194 2.44 -11.69 -15.57
N ILE A 195 1.58 -12.60 -15.16
CA ILE A 195 0.19 -12.66 -15.58
C ILE A 195 -0.65 -11.97 -14.51
N ALA A 196 -1.51 -11.02 -14.87
CA ALA A 196 -2.38 -10.33 -13.93
C ALA A 196 -3.86 -10.58 -14.26
N THR A 197 -4.72 -10.74 -13.25
CA THR A 197 -6.18 -10.68 -13.47
C THR A 197 -6.70 -9.26 -13.26
N SER A 198 -7.48 -8.75 -14.21
CA SER A 198 -8.11 -7.42 -14.12
C SER A 198 -9.25 -7.31 -15.13
N SER A 199 -9.96 -6.18 -15.16
CA SER A 199 -10.85 -5.86 -16.28
C SER A 199 -10.03 -5.51 -17.53
N PRO A 200 -10.46 -5.93 -18.74
CA PRO A 200 -9.68 -5.74 -19.98
C PRO A 200 -9.28 -4.29 -20.27
N ARG A 201 -10.11 -3.32 -19.87
CA ARG A 201 -9.84 -1.89 -20.01
C ARG A 201 -8.53 -1.43 -19.33
N ASN A 202 -8.06 -2.16 -18.32
CA ASN A 202 -6.83 -1.84 -17.60
C ASN A 202 -5.60 -2.50 -18.23
N ALA A 203 -5.76 -3.32 -19.27
CA ALA A 203 -4.68 -4.17 -19.78
C ALA A 203 -3.45 -3.36 -20.24
N ALA A 204 -3.66 -2.29 -21.00
CA ALA A 204 -2.57 -1.43 -21.46
C ALA A 204 -1.80 -0.80 -20.29
N PHE A 205 -2.50 -0.35 -19.25
CA PHE A 205 -1.90 0.22 -18.05
C PHE A 205 -1.12 -0.84 -17.25
N LEU A 206 -1.68 -2.03 -17.02
CA LEU A 206 -0.95 -3.07 -16.27
C LEU A 206 0.28 -3.57 -17.04
N LYS A 207 0.22 -3.60 -18.37
CA LYS A 207 1.39 -3.91 -19.21
C LYS A 207 2.48 -2.84 -19.10
N SER A 208 2.13 -1.55 -18.99
CA SER A 208 3.13 -0.50 -18.75
C SER A 208 3.82 -0.64 -17.39
N LEU A 209 3.12 -1.16 -16.38
CA LEU A 209 3.67 -1.46 -15.06
C LEU A 209 4.59 -2.71 -15.05
N GLY A 210 4.37 -3.66 -15.96
CA GLY A 210 5.22 -4.85 -16.08
C GLY A 210 4.52 -6.17 -16.29
N ALA A 211 3.18 -6.21 -16.30
CA ALA A 211 2.47 -7.43 -16.65
C ALA A 211 2.80 -7.83 -18.10
N THR A 212 3.07 -9.11 -18.35
CA THR A 212 3.18 -9.62 -19.72
C THR A 212 1.80 -9.82 -20.33
N ASP A 213 0.87 -10.31 -19.51
CA ASP A 213 -0.47 -10.71 -19.92
C ASP A 213 -1.50 -10.29 -18.88
N VAL A 214 -2.71 -9.98 -19.36
CA VAL A 214 -3.84 -9.61 -18.51
C VAL A 214 -5.03 -10.48 -18.86
N LEU A 215 -5.49 -11.26 -17.88
CA LEU A 215 -6.68 -12.10 -17.99
C LEU A 215 -7.90 -11.35 -17.43
N ASP A 216 -9.03 -11.46 -18.14
CA ASP A 216 -10.29 -10.89 -17.66
C ASP A 216 -10.73 -11.62 -16.37
N ARG A 217 -10.78 -10.87 -15.27
CA ARG A 217 -11.18 -11.38 -13.96
C ARG A 217 -12.65 -11.85 -13.90
N SER A 218 -13.48 -11.50 -14.88
CA SER A 218 -14.90 -11.92 -14.95
C SER A 218 -15.09 -13.30 -15.56
N LEU A 219 -14.04 -13.89 -16.12
CA LEU A 219 -14.08 -15.24 -16.63
C LEU A 219 -14.32 -16.25 -15.50
N PRO A 220 -15.01 -17.37 -15.79
CA PRO A 220 -15.13 -18.47 -14.85
C PRO A 220 -13.75 -18.95 -14.33
N PRO A 221 -13.64 -19.39 -13.07
CA PRO A 221 -12.40 -19.96 -12.53
C PRO A 221 -11.76 -21.05 -13.39
N SER A 222 -12.55 -21.90 -14.05
CA SER A 222 -12.07 -22.93 -14.98
C SER A 222 -11.30 -22.33 -16.16
N ASP A 223 -11.79 -21.21 -16.68
CA ASP A 223 -11.29 -20.58 -17.89
C ASP A 223 -10.05 -19.75 -17.59
N ILE A 224 -10.00 -19.13 -16.41
CA ILE A 224 -8.77 -18.52 -15.89
C ILE A 224 -7.69 -19.60 -15.79
N LYS A 225 -7.98 -20.75 -15.15
CA LYS A 225 -7.02 -21.84 -14.97
C LYS A 225 -6.52 -22.41 -16.30
N SER A 226 -7.41 -22.63 -17.26
CA SER A 226 -7.04 -23.21 -18.56
C SER A 226 -6.14 -22.26 -19.38
N ALA A 227 -6.39 -20.95 -19.32
CA ALA A 227 -5.58 -19.96 -20.02
C ALA A 227 -4.17 -19.79 -19.43
N LEU A 228 -4.02 -19.96 -18.12
CA LEU A 228 -2.77 -19.71 -17.40
C LEU A 228 -1.58 -20.53 -17.90
N SER A 229 -1.77 -21.81 -18.26
CA SER A 229 -0.67 -22.65 -18.77
C SER A 229 -0.08 -22.10 -20.06
N SER A 230 -0.94 -21.67 -20.99
CA SER A 230 -0.53 -21.07 -22.27
C SER A 230 0.18 -19.73 -22.04
N LEU A 231 -0.41 -18.85 -21.23
CA LEU A 231 0.19 -17.54 -20.90
C LEU A 231 1.50 -17.66 -20.10
N ALA A 232 1.65 -18.73 -19.31
CA ALA A 232 2.90 -19.04 -18.63
C ALA A 232 3.98 -19.59 -19.58
N GLY A 233 3.66 -19.85 -20.85
CA GLY A 233 4.55 -20.49 -21.81
C GLY A 233 4.89 -21.93 -21.41
N GLY A 234 3.95 -22.64 -20.78
CA GLY A 234 4.14 -23.98 -20.22
C GLY A 234 4.99 -24.03 -18.94
N LYS A 235 5.43 -22.88 -18.42
CA LYS A 235 6.21 -22.82 -17.18
C LYS A 235 5.32 -23.02 -15.95
N PRO A 236 5.84 -23.65 -14.88
CA PRO A 236 5.15 -23.68 -13.61
C PRO A 236 4.98 -22.25 -13.03
N ILE A 237 3.82 -21.96 -12.46
CA ILE A 237 3.58 -20.72 -11.71
C ILE A 237 4.20 -20.88 -10.33
N GLU A 238 5.36 -20.25 -10.11
CA GLU A 238 6.11 -20.36 -8.86
C GLU A 238 5.79 -19.25 -7.85
N TYR A 239 5.07 -18.20 -8.28
CA TYR A 239 4.65 -17.11 -7.41
C TYR A 239 3.20 -16.72 -7.72
N VAL A 240 2.36 -16.74 -6.69
CA VAL A 240 1.02 -16.19 -6.73
C VAL A 240 0.89 -15.13 -5.64
N TYR A 241 0.34 -13.98 -6.02
CA TYR A 241 -0.06 -12.94 -5.08
C TYR A 241 -1.54 -12.60 -5.28
N ASP A 242 -2.33 -12.76 -4.22
CA ASP A 242 -3.72 -12.34 -4.19
C ASP A 242 -3.85 -10.94 -3.56
N ALA A 243 -4.09 -9.96 -4.41
CA ALA A 243 -4.35 -8.58 -4.03
C ALA A 243 -5.85 -8.22 -4.05
N TRP A 244 -6.74 -9.23 -4.09
CA TRP A 244 -8.19 -9.08 -3.99
C TRP A 244 -8.73 -9.57 -2.65
N GLY A 245 -8.40 -10.80 -2.23
CA GLY A 245 -8.58 -11.35 -0.87
C GLY A 245 -10.01 -11.43 -0.31
N ARG A 246 -11.02 -10.85 -0.98
CA ARG A 246 -12.32 -10.52 -0.36
C ARG A 246 -13.26 -11.71 -0.15
N ASP A 247 -13.26 -12.67 -1.07
CA ASP A 247 -14.21 -13.79 -1.12
C ASP A 247 -13.53 -15.17 -1.06
N GLY A 248 -12.19 -15.20 -1.06
CA GLY A 248 -11.39 -16.41 -1.09
C GLY A 248 -11.48 -17.22 -2.39
N GLU A 249 -12.32 -16.86 -3.36
CA GLU A 249 -12.43 -17.55 -4.64
C GLU A 249 -11.17 -17.34 -5.48
N SER A 250 -10.74 -16.08 -5.57
CA SER A 250 -9.44 -15.67 -6.13
C SER A 250 -8.30 -16.46 -5.50
N ALA A 251 -8.18 -16.47 -4.17
CA ALA A 251 -7.17 -17.24 -3.47
C ALA A 251 -7.20 -18.74 -3.80
N ARG A 252 -8.39 -19.35 -3.88
CA ARG A 252 -8.55 -20.77 -4.27
C ARG A 252 -8.10 -21.03 -5.71
N VAL A 253 -8.39 -20.13 -6.64
CA VAL A 253 -7.87 -20.20 -8.02
C VAL A 253 -6.36 -20.17 -7.99
N GLY A 254 -5.78 -19.16 -7.33
CA GLY A 254 -4.34 -18.99 -7.21
C GLY A 254 -3.65 -20.20 -6.60
N TYR A 255 -4.19 -20.74 -5.50
CA TYR A 255 -3.62 -21.93 -4.85
C TYR A 255 -3.66 -23.16 -5.75
N SER A 256 -4.75 -23.35 -6.51
CA SER A 256 -4.91 -24.53 -7.38
C SER A 256 -3.99 -24.58 -8.59
N VAL A 257 -3.39 -23.44 -8.96
CA VAL A 257 -2.45 -23.32 -10.10
C VAL A 257 -1.00 -23.14 -9.66
N LEU A 258 -0.77 -22.93 -8.36
CA LEU A 258 0.56 -22.78 -7.80
C LEU A 258 1.35 -24.08 -7.93
N ALA A 259 2.57 -23.98 -8.44
CA ALA A 259 3.47 -25.11 -8.54
C ALA A 259 3.89 -25.63 -7.16
N ARG A 260 4.24 -26.92 -7.09
CA ARG A 260 4.78 -27.50 -5.85
C ARG A 260 6.04 -26.75 -5.41
N GLY A 261 6.06 -26.30 -4.16
CA GLY A 261 7.16 -25.49 -3.61
C GLY A 261 7.11 -24.02 -4.04
N GLY A 262 6.06 -23.60 -4.75
CA GLY A 262 5.81 -22.21 -5.09
C GLY A 262 5.41 -21.37 -3.88
N ALA A 263 5.50 -20.06 -4.05
CA ALA A 263 5.21 -19.06 -3.05
C ALA A 263 3.81 -18.47 -3.26
N PHE A 264 3.04 -18.39 -2.18
CA PHE A 264 1.71 -17.78 -2.18
C PHE A 264 1.65 -16.67 -1.13
N ALA A 265 1.25 -15.48 -1.55
CA ALA A 265 0.96 -14.35 -0.67
C ALA A 265 -0.48 -13.87 -0.90
N THR A 266 -1.13 -13.37 0.15
CA THR A 266 -2.47 -12.79 0.08
C THR A 266 -2.61 -11.71 1.13
N VAL A 267 -3.40 -10.69 0.81
CA VAL A 267 -3.79 -9.59 1.72
C VAL A 267 -5.28 -9.32 1.67
#